data_AF-A0A024VXG0-F1
#
_entry.id   AF-A0A024VXG0-F1
#
_cell.length_a   1.000
_cell.length_b   1.000
_cell.length_c   1.000
_cell.angle_alpha   90.00
_cell.angle_beta   90.00
_cell.angle_gamma   90.00
#
_symmetry.space_group_name_H-M   'P 1'
#
loop_
_entity.id
_entity.type
_entity.pdbx_description
1 polymer ?
#
loop_
_entity_poly.entity_id
_entity_poly.type
_entity_poly.pdbx_seq_one_letter_code
_entity_poly.pdbx_strand_id
1 'polypeptide(L)'
;MVTQGASGGGSGEEDKDAKDFLDKIGQQVHDQVKNDAKTYEGDLKGSLTSATLSGGERADTADPCNLKSKYTELIKANNERNPCGNGKDAKNENVKRFSDTLGGQCTHNRIKDSTSVTVGACAPYRRLHLCDYNLETIDTKSTAKHDLLAEVCMAAYYEGDLIKDHYTPYQQTNDSSQICTMLARSFADIGDIVRGKDLYLGYDQKEKDRRRKLEEKLKEIFQKIHEDVMKTNRKTNGKKQALQKRYQDTKNYYQLREDWWYANRQEIWKAITCDVKSGKYFRNTCVGENETQNNCR
;
A
#
# COMPACT_ATOMS: atom_id res chain seq x y z
N MET A 1 -10.05 -30.40 -49.06
CA MET A 1 -9.98 -29.02 -48.54
C MET A 1 -9.88 -29.10 -47.02
N VAL A 2 -8.67 -28.93 -46.49
CA VAL A 2 -8.45 -28.64 -45.07
C VAL A 2 -7.46 -27.49 -45.07
N THR A 3 -7.97 -26.32 -44.70
CA THR A 3 -7.25 -25.06 -44.62
C THR A 3 -6.17 -25.12 -43.55
N GLN A 4 -4.95 -24.74 -43.94
CA GLN A 4 -3.85 -24.46 -43.02
C GLN A 4 -4.26 -23.38 -42.02
N GLY A 5 -4.23 -23.73 -40.73
CA GLY A 5 -4.32 -22.77 -39.64
C GLY A 5 -3.01 -21.99 -39.55
N ALA A 6 -3.11 -20.67 -39.69
CA ALA A 6 -2.02 -19.73 -39.58
C ALA A 6 -1.34 -19.83 -38.21
N SER A 7 -0.02 -20.02 -38.21
CA SER A 7 0.83 -19.85 -37.04
C SER A 7 0.88 -18.36 -36.68
N GLY A 8 0.12 -17.96 -35.67
CA GLY A 8 0.29 -16.67 -35.01
C GLY A 8 1.61 -16.68 -34.25
N GLY A 9 2.63 -16.03 -34.83
CA GLY A 9 3.91 -15.78 -34.18
C GLY A 9 3.71 -14.83 -33.00
N GLY A 10 3.61 -15.39 -31.79
CA GLY A 10 3.85 -14.65 -30.57
C GLY A 10 5.36 -14.44 -30.42
N SER A 11 5.82 -13.20 -30.55
CA SER A 11 7.18 -12.82 -30.18
C SER A 11 7.40 -13.13 -28.70
N GLY A 12 8.02 -14.27 -28.42
CA GLY A 12 8.42 -14.68 -27.08
C GLY A 12 9.57 -13.81 -26.60
N GLU A 13 9.25 -12.67 -25.99
CA GLU A 13 10.24 -11.89 -25.26
C GLU A 13 10.46 -12.60 -23.91
N GLU A 14 11.52 -13.42 -23.83
CA GLU A 14 11.93 -14.12 -22.60
C GLU A 14 12.06 -13.11 -21.44
N ASP A 15 11.54 -13.49 -20.27
CA ASP A 15 11.65 -12.68 -19.06
C ASP A 15 13.10 -12.63 -18.59
N LYS A 16 13.59 -11.44 -18.26
CA LYS A 16 15.00 -11.24 -17.89
C LYS A 16 15.33 -11.82 -16.50
N ASP A 17 14.37 -11.74 -15.58
CA ASP A 17 14.46 -12.26 -14.23
C ASP A 17 13.06 -12.47 -13.64
N ALA A 18 13.00 -13.00 -12.41
CA ALA A 18 11.73 -13.24 -11.71
C ALA A 18 10.92 -11.96 -11.45
N LYS A 19 11.58 -10.80 -11.29
CA LYS A 19 10.91 -9.52 -11.08
C LYS A 19 10.20 -9.09 -12.36
N ASP A 20 10.89 -9.15 -13.50
CA ASP A 20 10.36 -8.81 -14.82
C ASP A 20 9.12 -9.67 -15.15
N PHE A 21 9.21 -10.98 -14.90
CA PHE A 21 8.07 -11.89 -15.07
C PHE A 21 6.87 -11.52 -14.19
N LEU A 22 7.10 -11.32 -12.88
CA LEU A 22 6.04 -10.99 -11.92
C LEU A 22 5.42 -9.61 -12.20
N ASP A 23 6.20 -8.64 -12.66
CA ASP A 23 5.69 -7.33 -13.05
C ASP A 23 4.78 -7.41 -14.28
N LYS A 24 5.13 -8.23 -15.28
CA LYS A 24 4.26 -8.49 -16.45
C LYS A 24 2.93 -9.14 -16.04
N ILE A 25 2.97 -10.14 -15.16
CA ILE A 25 1.74 -10.75 -14.61
C ILE A 25 0.96 -9.71 -13.80
N GLY A 26 1.64 -8.92 -12.97
CA GLY A 26 1.03 -7.86 -12.17
C GLY A 26 0.30 -6.82 -13.04
N GLN A 27 0.87 -6.46 -14.19
CA GLN A 27 0.23 -5.59 -15.16
C GLN A 27 -1.05 -6.22 -15.74
N GLN A 28 -0.99 -7.49 -16.15
CA GLN A 28 -2.16 -8.20 -16.70
C GLN A 28 -3.29 -8.27 -15.66
N VAL A 29 -2.97 -8.64 -14.42
CA VAL A 29 -3.93 -8.67 -13.31
C VAL A 29 -4.50 -7.27 -13.05
N HIS A 30 -3.64 -6.25 -12.99
CA HIS A 30 -4.08 -4.86 -12.81
C HIS A 30 -5.04 -4.41 -13.90
N ASP A 31 -4.75 -4.68 -15.17
CA ASP A 31 -5.59 -4.29 -16.30
C ASP A 31 -6.95 -5.00 -16.29
N GLN A 32 -6.99 -6.24 -15.81
CA GLN A 32 -8.23 -6.98 -15.60
C GLN A 32 -9.07 -6.37 -14.47
N VAL A 33 -8.50 -6.21 -13.27
CA VAL A 33 -9.26 -5.73 -12.09
C VAL A 33 -9.63 -4.25 -12.17
N LYS A 34 -8.84 -3.46 -12.91
CA LYS A 34 -9.08 -2.03 -13.16
C LYS A 34 -10.46 -1.78 -13.75
N ASN A 35 -10.88 -2.58 -14.73
CA ASN A 35 -12.16 -2.37 -15.41
C ASN A 35 -13.35 -2.53 -14.45
N ASP A 36 -13.27 -3.51 -13.56
CA ASP A 36 -14.28 -3.77 -12.56
C ASP A 36 -14.31 -2.68 -11.49
N ALA A 37 -13.13 -2.31 -10.96
CA ALA A 37 -12.99 -1.34 -9.87
C ALA A 37 -13.32 0.11 -10.30
N LYS A 38 -12.98 0.48 -11.54
CA LYS A 38 -13.17 1.83 -12.09
C LYS A 38 -14.63 2.31 -12.03
N THR A 39 -15.59 1.39 -12.14
CA THR A 39 -17.03 1.71 -12.02
C THR A 39 -17.40 2.33 -10.66
N TYR A 40 -16.63 2.01 -9.61
CA TYR A 40 -16.91 2.40 -8.22
C TYR A 40 -15.89 3.40 -7.67
N GLU A 41 -14.89 3.77 -8.47
CA GLU A 41 -13.78 4.66 -8.08
C GLU A 41 -14.29 5.96 -7.47
N GLY A 42 -15.29 6.60 -8.08
CA GLY A 42 -15.84 7.86 -7.58
C GLY A 42 -16.51 7.79 -6.21
N ASP A 43 -17.05 6.62 -5.83
CA ASP A 43 -17.69 6.44 -4.52
C ASP A 43 -16.63 6.23 -3.40
N LEU A 44 -15.44 5.73 -3.77
CA LEU A 44 -14.38 5.29 -2.87
C LEU A 44 -13.14 6.20 -2.83
N LYS A 45 -12.97 7.06 -3.83
CA LYS A 45 -11.84 7.98 -3.91
C LYS A 45 -11.81 8.88 -2.67
N GLY A 46 -10.72 8.78 -1.91
CA GLY A 46 -10.42 9.67 -0.81
C GLY A 46 -10.04 11.06 -1.31
N SER A 47 -10.09 12.04 -0.42
CA SER A 47 -9.81 13.43 -0.72
C SER A 47 -9.02 13.96 0.47
N LEU A 48 -7.74 14.23 0.26
CA LEU A 48 -6.86 14.71 1.33
C LEU A 48 -7.37 16.04 1.92
N THR A 49 -7.91 16.94 1.09
CA THR A 49 -8.50 18.20 1.57
C THR A 49 -9.75 18.00 2.45
N SER A 50 -10.39 16.84 2.36
CA SER A 50 -11.57 16.47 3.15
C SER A 50 -11.23 15.58 4.35
N ALA A 51 -9.97 15.17 4.49
CA ALA A 51 -9.52 14.37 5.62
C ALA A 51 -9.40 15.24 6.88
N THR A 52 -9.91 14.71 7.98
CA THR A 52 -9.72 15.24 9.32
C THR A 52 -8.61 14.44 9.97
N LEU A 53 -7.46 15.06 10.14
CA LEU A 53 -6.32 14.45 10.82
C LEU A 53 -6.67 14.32 12.31
N SER A 54 -6.22 13.25 12.97
CA SER A 54 -6.46 13.08 14.41
C SER A 54 -5.96 14.32 15.17
N GLY A 55 -6.76 14.91 16.05
CA GLY A 55 -6.51 16.26 16.61
C GLY A 55 -7.43 17.35 16.04
N GLY A 56 -8.22 17.04 15.00
CA GLY A 56 -9.29 17.91 14.48
C GLY A 56 -8.87 18.87 13.38
N GLU A 57 -7.58 18.87 13.01
CA GLU A 57 -7.06 19.68 11.92
C GLU A 57 -7.40 19.06 10.56
N ARG A 58 -7.73 19.90 9.58
CA ARG A 58 -7.92 19.47 8.20
C ARG A 58 -6.56 19.34 7.51
N ALA A 59 -6.45 18.45 6.53
CA ALA A 59 -5.22 18.34 5.76
C ALA A 59 -4.96 19.59 4.88
N ASP A 60 -6.01 20.26 4.38
CA ASP A 60 -5.97 21.50 3.58
C ASP A 60 -5.09 21.50 2.31
N THR A 61 -4.62 20.33 1.87
CA THR A 61 -3.89 20.17 0.61
C THR A 61 -4.35 18.90 -0.10
N ALA A 62 -4.34 18.94 -1.43
CA ALA A 62 -4.55 17.76 -2.27
C ALA A 62 -3.25 16.99 -2.55
N ASP A 63 -2.09 17.62 -2.29
CA ASP A 63 -0.79 16.98 -2.46
C ASP A 63 -0.34 16.29 -1.16
N PRO A 64 -0.16 14.95 -1.14
CA PRO A 64 0.33 14.24 0.04
C PRO A 64 1.74 14.67 0.46
N CYS A 65 2.59 15.13 -0.45
CA CYS A 65 3.94 15.57 -0.12
C CYS A 65 3.97 16.86 0.70
N ASN A 66 2.92 17.67 0.61
CA ASN A 66 2.80 18.91 1.37
C ASN A 66 2.24 18.70 2.79
N LEU A 67 1.95 17.45 3.18
CA LEU A 67 1.45 17.13 4.52
C LEU A 67 2.57 16.87 5.55
N LYS A 68 3.85 16.82 5.13
CA LYS A 68 5.00 16.55 6.01
C LYS A 68 5.00 17.40 7.28
N SER A 69 4.80 18.71 7.15
CA SER A 69 4.80 19.64 8.29
C SER A 69 3.66 19.33 9.26
N LYS A 70 2.44 19.13 8.75
CA LYS A 70 1.27 18.75 9.54
C LYS A 70 1.49 17.42 10.25
N TYR A 71 1.98 16.40 9.55
CA TYR A 71 2.32 15.11 10.16
C TYR A 71 3.33 15.25 11.30
N THR A 72 4.34 16.11 11.12
CA THR A 72 5.34 16.38 12.16
C THR A 72 4.72 17.05 13.39
N GLU A 73 3.84 18.03 13.21
CA GLU A 73 3.12 18.70 14.31
C GLU A 73 2.23 17.71 15.07
N LEU A 74 1.51 16.87 14.34
CA LEU A 74 0.64 15.83 14.89
C LEU A 74 1.39 14.78 15.72
N ILE A 75 2.56 14.34 15.24
CA ILE A 75 3.43 13.41 15.99
C ILE A 75 3.99 14.10 17.25
N LYS A 76 4.35 15.39 17.16
CA LYS A 76 4.81 16.15 18.33
C LYS A 76 3.71 16.26 19.39
N ALA A 77 2.46 16.42 18.97
CA ALA A 77 1.30 16.49 19.86
C ALA A 77 0.94 15.13 20.46
N ASN A 78 1.04 14.04 19.69
CA ASN A 78 0.86 12.68 20.16
C ASN A 78 1.87 11.74 19.47
N ASN A 79 2.87 11.30 20.23
CA ASN A 79 3.92 10.44 19.68
C ASN A 79 3.37 9.11 19.16
N GLU A 80 2.26 8.58 19.70
CA GLU A 80 1.61 7.33 19.25
C GLU A 80 1.27 7.32 17.76
N ARG A 81 1.25 8.49 17.12
CA ARG A 81 1.03 8.67 15.69
C ARG A 81 2.27 8.51 14.82
N ASN A 82 3.45 8.30 15.40
CA ASN A 82 4.64 8.06 14.62
C ASN A 82 4.45 6.75 13.81
N PRO A 83 4.45 6.80 12.45
CA PRO A 83 4.23 5.60 11.65
C PRO A 83 5.26 4.50 11.91
N CYS A 84 6.45 4.87 12.34
CA CYS A 84 7.54 3.94 12.58
C CYS A 84 7.66 3.52 14.06
N GLY A 85 6.66 3.82 14.90
CA GLY A 85 6.62 3.42 16.31
C GLY A 85 7.40 4.35 17.24
N ASN A 86 7.31 4.09 18.55
CA ASN A 86 7.91 4.92 19.60
C ASN A 86 8.73 4.12 20.61
N GLY A 87 9.67 4.80 21.27
CA GLY A 87 10.45 4.20 22.36
C GLY A 87 11.20 2.95 21.88
N LYS A 88 10.99 1.82 22.58
CA LYS A 88 11.60 0.53 22.23
C LYS A 88 11.03 -0.10 20.95
N ASP A 89 9.85 0.33 20.53
CA ASP A 89 9.18 -0.14 19.31
C ASP A 89 9.49 0.77 18.11
N ALA A 90 10.24 1.86 18.32
CA ALA A 90 10.65 2.74 17.23
C ALA A 90 11.57 1.98 16.28
N LYS A 91 11.08 1.78 15.06
CA LYS A 91 11.79 1.26 13.90
C LYS A 91 12.70 2.37 13.36
N ASN A 92 13.68 2.74 14.17
CA ASN A 92 14.58 3.88 14.03
C ASN A 92 15.57 3.75 12.86
N GLU A 93 16.28 4.85 12.56
CA GLU A 93 17.36 4.96 11.56
C GLU A 93 18.53 3.96 11.77
N ASN A 94 18.58 3.25 12.91
CA ASN A 94 19.64 2.28 13.20
C ASN A 94 19.22 0.84 12.90
N VAL A 95 17.96 0.57 12.57
CA VAL A 95 17.53 -0.76 12.14
C VAL A 95 18.08 -1.02 10.74
N LYS A 96 18.96 -2.02 10.58
CA LYS A 96 19.48 -2.43 9.26
C LYS A 96 18.37 -3.08 8.41
N ARG A 97 17.47 -2.28 7.85
CA ARG A 97 16.33 -2.72 7.01
C ARG A 97 16.79 -3.50 5.77
N PHE A 98 18.01 -3.22 5.31
CA PHE A 98 18.73 -3.92 4.25
C PHE A 98 19.95 -4.61 4.87
N SER A 99 19.70 -5.77 5.50
CA SER A 99 20.77 -6.59 6.06
C SER A 99 21.22 -7.64 5.04
N ASP A 100 22.52 -7.76 4.89
CA ASP A 100 23.22 -8.83 4.16
C ASP A 100 23.41 -10.11 5.00
N THR A 101 23.18 -10.02 6.30
CA THR A 101 23.53 -11.02 7.32
C THR A 101 22.32 -11.57 8.06
N LEU A 102 21.25 -10.78 8.23
CA LEU A 102 20.00 -11.20 8.86
C LEU A 102 18.98 -11.62 7.80
N GLY A 103 18.53 -12.87 7.89
CA GLY A 103 17.45 -13.40 7.05
C GLY A 103 16.07 -12.85 7.41
N GLY A 104 15.09 -13.20 6.58
CA GLY A 104 13.67 -12.92 6.85
C GLY A 104 13.09 -13.77 7.99
N GLN A 105 11.85 -13.47 8.37
CA GLN A 105 11.10 -14.24 9.35
C GLN A 105 10.31 -15.36 8.67
N CYS A 106 10.67 -16.61 8.92
CA CYS A 106 10.05 -17.79 8.31
C CYS A 106 9.36 -18.72 9.32
N THR A 107 9.34 -18.39 10.63
CA THR A 107 8.72 -19.28 11.61
C THR A 107 7.21 -19.40 11.36
N HIS A 108 6.73 -20.64 11.25
CA HIS A 108 5.35 -20.94 10.85
C HIS A 108 4.27 -20.24 11.70
N ASN A 109 4.51 -20.02 13.00
CA ASN A 109 3.55 -19.35 13.88
C ASN A 109 3.67 -17.81 13.88
N ARG A 110 4.51 -17.24 13.00
CA ARG A 110 4.71 -15.81 12.78
C ARG A 110 4.27 -15.35 11.39
N ILE A 111 3.95 -16.30 10.51
CA ILE A 111 3.50 -16.06 9.14
C ILE A 111 2.22 -16.86 8.94
N LYS A 112 1.15 -16.17 8.53
CA LYS A 112 -0.15 -16.78 8.24
C LYS A 112 -0.01 -17.86 7.18
N ASP A 113 -0.78 -18.93 7.32
CA ASP A 113 -0.84 -20.08 6.41
C ASP A 113 0.47 -20.90 6.28
N SER A 114 1.52 -20.53 7.01
CA SER A 114 2.72 -21.36 7.14
C SER A 114 2.48 -22.49 8.14
N THR A 115 2.85 -23.72 7.77
CA THR A 115 2.47 -24.92 8.53
C THR A 115 3.66 -25.59 9.23
N SER A 116 4.88 -25.36 8.76
CA SER A 116 6.09 -25.92 9.38
C SER A 116 7.33 -25.08 9.07
N VAL A 117 8.48 -25.49 9.58
CA VAL A 117 9.77 -24.83 9.29
C VAL A 117 10.25 -25.01 7.85
N THR A 118 9.70 -25.97 7.10
CA THR A 118 10.05 -26.24 5.70
C THR A 118 8.95 -25.88 4.71
N VAL A 119 7.75 -25.51 5.19
CA VAL A 119 6.57 -25.20 4.37
C VAL A 119 5.95 -23.91 4.88
N GLY A 120 6.08 -22.84 4.09
CA GLY A 120 5.55 -21.53 4.42
C GLY A 120 6.16 -20.41 3.60
N ALA A 121 5.88 -19.18 4.03
CA ALA A 121 6.46 -17.96 3.46
C ALA A 121 7.43 -17.30 4.45
N CYS A 122 8.30 -16.43 3.94
CA CYS A 122 9.24 -15.66 4.74
C CYS A 122 8.98 -14.16 4.58
N ALA A 123 8.70 -13.46 5.68
CA ALA A 123 8.60 -12.00 5.65
C ALA A 123 10.00 -11.37 5.60
N PRO A 124 10.33 -10.53 4.60
CA PRO A 124 11.64 -9.90 4.51
C PRO A 124 11.85 -8.89 5.65
N TYR A 125 13.11 -8.62 6.00
CA TYR A 125 13.43 -7.74 7.14
C TYR A 125 12.81 -6.34 6.99
N ARG A 126 12.77 -5.79 5.76
CA ARG A 126 12.04 -4.56 5.44
C ARG A 126 10.56 -4.62 5.87
N ARG A 127 9.85 -5.72 5.59
CA ARG A 127 8.44 -5.91 5.98
C ARG A 127 8.28 -5.93 7.49
N LEU A 128 9.19 -6.59 8.23
CA LEU A 128 9.12 -6.64 9.70
C LEU A 128 9.15 -5.23 10.30
N HIS A 129 9.89 -4.34 9.65
CA HIS A 129 10.11 -2.95 10.06
C HIS A 129 9.33 -1.92 9.24
N LEU A 130 8.24 -2.33 8.56
CA LEU A 130 7.38 -1.41 7.83
C LEU A 130 6.77 -0.37 8.78
N CYS A 131 6.69 0.89 8.36
CA CYS A 131 6.03 1.95 9.13
C CYS A 131 4.51 1.89 8.96
N ASP A 132 3.80 1.32 9.94
CA ASP A 132 2.34 1.13 9.95
C ASP A 132 1.67 1.45 11.31
N TYR A 133 2.39 2.03 12.28
CA TYR A 133 1.89 2.26 13.66
C TYR A 133 0.78 3.29 13.76
N ASN A 134 0.84 4.34 12.95
CA ASN A 134 -0.19 5.39 12.95
C ASN A 134 -1.58 4.86 12.58
N LEU A 135 -1.64 3.77 11.79
CA LEU A 135 -2.88 3.17 11.32
C LEU A 135 -3.74 2.56 12.44
N GLU A 136 -3.17 2.33 13.63
CA GLU A 136 -3.93 1.89 14.81
C GLU A 136 -4.72 3.02 15.48
N THR A 137 -4.34 4.28 15.21
CA THR A 137 -4.86 5.48 15.89
C THR A 137 -5.87 6.27 15.06
N ILE A 138 -6.29 5.74 13.91
CA ILE A 138 -7.22 6.41 13.00
C ILE A 138 -8.58 6.59 13.68
N ASP A 139 -9.16 7.78 13.61
CA ASP A 139 -10.49 8.04 14.15
C ASP A 139 -11.57 7.46 13.21
N THR A 140 -12.59 6.79 13.77
CA THR A 140 -13.66 6.13 13.01
C THR A 140 -14.88 7.06 12.86
N LYS A 141 -14.72 8.15 12.11
CA LYS A 141 -15.74 9.19 11.86
C LYS A 141 -16.43 9.04 10.49
N SER A 142 -17.40 9.92 10.19
CA SER A 142 -18.12 9.94 8.90
C SER A 142 -17.23 10.26 7.69
N THR A 143 -16.00 10.71 7.90
CA THR A 143 -14.97 10.99 6.88
C THR A 143 -14.03 9.81 6.63
N ALA A 144 -14.38 8.60 7.10
CA ALA A 144 -13.53 7.41 7.12
C ALA A 144 -12.66 7.16 5.87
N LYS A 145 -13.20 7.29 4.64
CA LYS A 145 -12.41 7.07 3.42
C LYS A 145 -11.34 8.13 3.16
N HIS A 146 -11.60 9.38 3.58
CA HIS A 146 -10.68 10.49 3.47
C HIS A 146 -9.59 10.40 4.56
N ASP A 147 -10.00 10.08 5.78
CA ASP A 147 -9.10 9.95 6.92
C ASP A 147 -8.16 8.75 6.74
N LEU A 148 -8.69 7.61 6.25
CA LEU A 148 -7.88 6.45 5.89
C LEU A 148 -6.85 6.80 4.80
N LEU A 149 -7.23 7.59 3.79
CA LEU A 149 -6.29 8.01 2.76
C LEU A 149 -5.14 8.82 3.36
N ALA A 150 -5.46 9.81 4.21
CA ALA A 150 -4.46 10.67 4.82
C ALA A 150 -3.48 9.90 5.72
N GLU A 151 -3.98 8.93 6.49
CA GLU A 151 -3.17 8.12 7.40
C GLU A 151 -2.31 7.09 6.66
N VAL A 152 -2.84 6.49 5.58
CA VAL A 152 -2.04 5.60 4.72
C VAL A 152 -0.98 6.40 3.95
N CYS A 153 -1.28 7.62 3.48
CA CYS A 153 -0.28 8.51 2.89
C CYS A 153 0.82 8.90 3.89
N MET A 154 0.47 9.14 5.16
CA MET A 154 1.45 9.40 6.21
C MET A 154 2.39 8.21 6.42
N ALA A 155 1.83 7.00 6.54
CA ALA A 155 2.61 5.77 6.66
C ALA A 155 3.56 5.56 5.47
N ALA A 156 3.02 5.71 4.25
CA ALA A 156 3.76 5.61 3.00
C ALA A 156 4.89 6.63 2.91
N TYR A 157 4.64 7.89 3.28
CA TYR A 157 5.63 8.95 3.27
C TYR A 157 6.83 8.63 4.17
N TYR A 158 6.58 8.29 5.44
CA TYR A 158 7.65 7.96 6.40
C TYR A 158 8.40 6.68 6.03
N GLU A 159 7.71 5.68 5.47
CA GLU A 159 8.36 4.48 4.96
C GLU A 159 9.30 4.79 3.78
N GLY A 160 8.87 5.68 2.87
CA GLY A 160 9.68 6.13 1.74
C GLY A 160 10.93 6.89 2.16
N ASP A 161 10.79 7.82 3.11
CA ASP A 161 11.89 8.61 3.67
C ASP A 161 12.94 7.70 4.32
N LEU A 162 12.52 6.75 5.16
CA LEU A 162 13.44 5.79 5.76
C LEU A 162 14.09 4.85 4.76
N ILE A 163 13.36 4.35 3.75
CA ILE A 163 13.97 3.54 2.69
C ILE A 163 15.08 4.33 2.02
N LYS A 164 14.83 5.59 1.66
CA LYS A 164 15.82 6.44 1.02
C LYS A 164 17.06 6.63 1.89
N ASP A 165 16.88 6.96 3.16
CA ASP A 165 17.99 7.20 4.07
C ASP A 165 18.84 5.93 4.26
N HIS A 166 18.19 4.79 4.55
CA HIS A 166 18.87 3.51 4.70
C HIS A 166 19.46 2.96 3.39
N TYR A 167 18.93 3.37 2.24
CA TYR A 167 19.44 2.95 0.94
C TYR A 167 20.61 3.83 0.46
N THR A 168 20.77 5.05 1.00
CA THR A 168 21.82 6.00 0.59
C THR A 168 23.24 5.40 0.55
N PRO A 169 23.69 4.60 1.54
CA PRO A 169 25.01 3.95 1.49
C PRO A 169 25.16 2.97 0.31
N TYR A 170 24.06 2.39 -0.16
CA TYR A 170 24.02 1.41 -1.25
C TYR A 170 23.90 2.06 -2.63
N GLN A 171 23.54 3.34 -2.72
CA GLN A 171 23.40 4.06 -4.00
C GLN A 171 24.72 4.22 -4.75
N GLN A 172 25.86 4.20 -4.05
CA GLN A 172 27.19 4.28 -4.68
C GLN A 172 27.59 2.98 -5.37
N THR A 173 26.99 1.86 -4.98
CA THR A 173 27.35 0.50 -5.43
C THR A 173 26.24 -0.18 -6.22
N ASN A 174 25.04 0.42 -6.28
CA ASN A 174 23.87 -0.15 -6.91
C ASN A 174 23.16 0.85 -7.82
N ASP A 175 22.43 0.31 -8.81
CA ASP A 175 21.66 1.11 -9.76
C ASP A 175 20.50 1.85 -9.07
N SER A 176 20.25 3.09 -9.49
CA SER A 176 19.16 3.92 -8.97
C SER A 176 17.76 3.29 -9.08
N SER A 177 17.51 2.37 -10.03
CA SER A 177 16.25 1.61 -10.14
C SER A 177 15.99 0.67 -8.95
N GLN A 178 17.03 0.31 -8.19
CA GLN A 178 16.88 -0.54 -7.03
C GLN A 178 16.18 0.16 -5.85
N ILE A 179 16.37 1.47 -5.65
CA ILE A 179 15.59 2.20 -4.63
C ILE A 179 14.11 2.17 -4.98
N CYS A 180 13.76 2.36 -6.25
CA CYS A 180 12.39 2.26 -6.75
C CYS A 180 11.80 0.87 -6.51
N THR A 181 12.61 -0.17 -6.70
CA THR A 181 12.22 -1.55 -6.39
C THR A 181 11.93 -1.74 -4.90
N MET A 182 12.73 -1.14 -4.02
CA MET A 182 12.48 -1.20 -2.58
C MET A 182 11.22 -0.46 -2.16
N LEU A 183 10.98 0.73 -2.73
CA LEU A 183 9.76 1.51 -2.51
C LEU A 183 8.52 0.75 -3.01
N ALA A 184 8.59 0.13 -4.19
CA ALA A 184 7.51 -0.68 -4.74
C ALA A 184 7.16 -1.90 -3.87
N ARG A 185 8.17 -2.55 -3.30
CA ARG A 185 7.96 -3.64 -2.34
C ARG A 185 7.27 -3.15 -1.07
N SER A 186 7.66 -2.00 -0.51
CA SER A 186 6.94 -1.42 0.64
C SER A 186 5.53 -0.95 0.30
N PHE A 187 5.33 -0.37 -0.89
CA PHE A 187 4.00 0.00 -1.37
C PHE A 187 3.07 -1.22 -1.51
N ALA A 188 3.58 -2.35 -2.03
CA ALA A 188 2.82 -3.59 -2.11
C ALA A 188 2.45 -4.12 -0.72
N ASP A 189 3.38 -4.11 0.24
CA ASP A 189 3.11 -4.53 1.63
C ASP A 189 2.07 -3.63 2.33
N ILE A 190 2.18 -2.31 2.18
CA ILE A 190 1.17 -1.36 2.68
C ILE A 190 -0.20 -1.70 2.06
N GLY A 191 -0.23 -1.98 0.75
CA GLY A 191 -1.42 -2.42 0.05
C GLY A 191 -1.99 -3.71 0.63
N ASP A 192 -1.16 -4.70 0.95
CA ASP A 192 -1.61 -5.97 1.53
C ASP A 192 -2.14 -5.81 2.96
N ILE A 193 -1.58 -4.89 3.75
CA ILE A 193 -2.15 -4.52 5.06
C ILE A 193 -3.53 -3.89 4.86
N VAL A 194 -3.64 -2.88 4.00
CA VAL A 194 -4.91 -2.18 3.74
C VAL A 194 -5.96 -3.12 3.17
N ARG A 195 -5.57 -4.15 2.39
CA ARG A 195 -6.47 -5.12 1.76
C ARG A 195 -6.77 -6.36 2.60
N GLY A 196 -6.07 -6.56 3.72
CA GLY A 196 -6.25 -7.73 4.60
C GLY A 196 -5.61 -9.00 4.02
N LYS A 197 -4.59 -8.83 3.17
CA LYS A 197 -3.81 -9.88 2.51
C LYS A 197 -2.43 -10.09 3.13
N ASP A 198 -2.01 -9.19 4.01
CA ASP A 198 -0.71 -9.31 4.69
C ASP A 198 -0.62 -10.60 5.51
N LEU A 199 0.48 -11.33 5.33
CA LEU A 199 0.68 -12.62 5.98
C LEU A 199 1.45 -12.51 7.30
N TYR A 200 2.08 -11.38 7.61
CA TYR A 200 2.93 -11.30 8.79
C TYR A 200 2.10 -11.13 10.08
N LEU A 201 2.20 -12.13 10.97
CA LEU A 201 1.43 -12.16 12.23
C LEU A 201 2.12 -11.42 13.37
N GLY A 202 3.43 -11.21 13.31
CA GLY A 202 4.22 -10.60 14.38
C GLY A 202 5.24 -11.56 15.01
N TYR A 203 6.31 -10.99 15.57
CA TYR A 203 7.43 -11.76 16.13
C TYR A 203 7.12 -12.36 17.50
N ASP A 204 6.53 -11.55 18.38
CA ASP A 204 6.16 -11.89 19.74
C ASP A 204 4.66 -11.64 19.97
N GLN A 205 4.19 -11.88 21.20
CA GLN A 205 2.77 -11.71 21.53
C GLN A 205 2.33 -10.25 21.43
N LYS A 206 3.20 -9.29 21.77
CA LYS A 206 2.90 -7.86 21.73
C LYS A 206 2.64 -7.41 20.29
N GLU A 207 3.52 -7.74 19.36
CA GLU A 207 3.35 -7.42 17.94
C GLU A 207 2.15 -8.17 17.33
N LYS A 208 1.89 -9.41 17.77
CA LYS A 208 0.67 -10.16 17.37
C LYS A 208 -0.62 -9.47 17.81
N ASP A 209 -0.67 -8.99 19.05
CA ASP A 209 -1.84 -8.28 19.57
C ASP A 209 -2.03 -6.94 18.85
N ARG A 210 -0.93 -6.21 18.62
CA ARG A 210 -0.90 -4.97 17.84
C ARG A 210 -1.48 -5.17 16.43
N ARG A 211 -1.00 -6.18 15.70
CA ARG A 211 -1.48 -6.49 14.34
C ARG A 211 -2.95 -6.90 14.30
N ARG A 212 -3.40 -7.64 15.32
CA ARG A 212 -4.83 -7.96 15.47
C ARG A 212 -5.66 -6.70 15.66
N LYS A 213 -5.22 -5.78 16.53
CA LYS A 213 -5.89 -4.48 16.74
C LYS A 213 -5.94 -3.67 15.45
N LEU A 214 -4.84 -3.61 14.70
CA LEU A 214 -4.79 -2.93 13.41
C LEU A 214 -5.81 -3.52 12.42
N GLU A 215 -5.88 -4.83 12.28
CA GLU A 215 -6.83 -5.47 11.35
C GLU A 215 -8.28 -5.26 11.79
N GLU A 216 -8.59 -5.34 13.09
CA GLU A 216 -9.94 -4.99 13.59
C GLU A 216 -10.27 -3.52 13.34
N LYS A 217 -9.30 -2.63 13.53
CA LYS A 217 -9.47 -1.19 13.25
C LYS A 217 -9.75 -0.91 11.78
N LEU A 218 -9.03 -1.58 10.88
CA LEU A 218 -9.29 -1.49 9.44
C LEU A 218 -10.70 -2.01 9.10
N LYS A 219 -11.15 -3.11 9.69
CA LYS A 219 -12.54 -3.60 9.50
C LYS A 219 -13.58 -2.57 9.96
N GLU A 220 -13.38 -1.92 11.11
CA GLU A 220 -14.27 -0.85 11.58
C GLU A 220 -14.34 0.33 10.61
N ILE A 221 -13.18 0.75 10.09
CA ILE A 221 -13.10 1.83 9.09
C ILE A 221 -13.83 1.42 7.81
N PHE A 222 -13.57 0.22 7.30
CA PHE A 222 -14.21 -0.27 6.08
C PHE A 222 -15.72 -0.53 6.26
N GLN A 223 -16.18 -0.87 7.46
CA GLN A 223 -17.60 -0.86 7.80
C GLN A 223 -18.19 0.54 7.62
N LYS A 224 -17.52 1.60 8.10
CA LYS A 224 -18.01 2.97 7.93
C LYS A 224 -18.01 3.42 6.47
N ILE A 225 -16.99 3.04 5.70
CA ILE A 225 -16.93 3.29 4.25
C ILE A 225 -18.08 2.55 3.55
N HIS A 226 -18.35 1.29 3.93
CA HIS A 226 -19.48 0.51 3.40
C HIS A 226 -20.82 1.20 3.68
N GLU A 227 -21.05 1.61 4.93
CA GLU A 227 -22.25 2.35 5.34
C GLU A 227 -22.42 3.66 4.53
N ASP A 228 -21.34 4.41 4.29
CA ASP A 228 -21.36 5.65 3.49
C ASP A 228 -21.76 5.37 2.03
N VAL A 229 -21.06 4.44 1.37
CA VAL A 229 -21.30 4.05 -0.03
C VAL A 229 -22.73 3.52 -0.23
N MET A 230 -23.29 2.83 0.77
CA MET A 230 -24.67 2.36 0.76
C MET A 230 -25.70 3.48 0.95
N LYS A 231 -25.34 4.60 1.61
CA LYS A 231 -26.20 5.76 1.84
C LYS A 231 -26.33 6.67 0.61
N THR A 232 -25.26 6.81 -0.19
CA THR A 232 -25.15 7.85 -1.24
C THR A 232 -26.13 7.67 -2.43
N ASN A 233 -26.84 6.54 -2.54
CA ASN A 233 -27.54 6.17 -3.78
C ASN A 233 -29.08 6.26 -3.73
N ARG A 234 -29.63 7.43 -3.38
CA ARG A 234 -31.07 7.72 -3.50
C ARG A 234 -31.57 8.00 -4.94
N LYS A 235 -30.70 7.98 -5.97
CA LYS A 235 -31.07 8.50 -7.31
C LYS A 235 -31.45 7.46 -8.38
N THR A 236 -31.11 6.17 -8.23
CA THR A 236 -31.58 5.10 -9.14
C THR A 236 -31.50 3.73 -8.47
N ASN A 237 -32.60 2.96 -8.47
CA ASN A 237 -32.67 1.62 -7.85
C ASN A 237 -31.56 0.65 -8.35
N GLY A 238 -31.11 0.78 -9.60
CA GLY A 238 -30.08 -0.10 -10.20
C GLY A 238 -28.69 0.03 -9.58
N LYS A 239 -28.20 1.25 -9.31
CA LYS A 239 -26.84 1.44 -8.73
C LYS A 239 -26.74 0.87 -7.31
N LYS A 240 -27.81 0.99 -6.52
CA LYS A 240 -27.87 0.42 -5.17
C LYS A 240 -27.77 -1.11 -5.20
N GLN A 241 -28.51 -1.78 -6.09
CA GLN A 241 -28.44 -3.23 -6.24
C GLN A 241 -27.05 -3.70 -6.68
N ALA A 242 -26.41 -2.97 -7.61
CA ALA A 242 -25.06 -3.28 -8.05
C ALA A 242 -24.03 -3.18 -6.90
N LEU A 243 -24.13 -2.15 -6.05
CA LEU A 243 -23.29 -1.99 -4.87
C LEU A 243 -23.53 -3.07 -3.82
N GLN A 244 -24.79 -3.41 -3.55
CA GLN A 244 -25.15 -4.51 -2.65
C GLN A 244 -24.57 -5.84 -3.11
N LYS A 245 -24.66 -6.13 -4.41
CA LYS A 245 -24.08 -7.35 -4.99
C LYS A 245 -22.55 -7.35 -4.91
N ARG A 246 -21.91 -6.22 -5.21
CA ARG A 246 -20.44 -6.12 -5.21
C ARG A 246 -19.83 -6.15 -3.82
N TYR A 247 -20.42 -5.41 -2.88
CA TYR A 247 -19.96 -5.28 -1.50
C TYR A 247 -20.85 -6.08 -0.54
N GLN A 248 -21.11 -7.34 -0.91
CA GLN A 248 -21.90 -8.26 -0.08
C GLN A 248 -21.12 -8.82 1.12
N ASP A 249 -19.78 -8.83 1.05
CA ASP A 249 -18.93 -9.19 2.18
C ASP A 249 -18.96 -8.07 3.22
N THR A 250 -19.67 -8.31 4.31
CA THR A 250 -19.78 -7.41 5.47
C THR A 250 -18.94 -7.87 6.66
N LYS A 251 -18.16 -8.95 6.50
CA LYS A 251 -17.30 -9.48 7.56
C LYS A 251 -15.88 -8.94 7.44
N ASN A 252 -15.30 -9.02 6.25
CA ASN A 252 -13.92 -8.60 6.00
C ASN A 252 -13.81 -7.49 4.96
N TYR A 253 -14.89 -7.20 4.24
CA TYR A 253 -14.98 -6.17 3.23
C TYR A 253 -13.96 -6.32 2.10
N TYR A 254 -13.53 -7.55 1.76
CA TYR A 254 -12.38 -7.76 0.87
C TYR A 254 -12.53 -7.04 -0.47
N GLN A 255 -13.68 -7.16 -1.14
CA GLN A 255 -13.92 -6.48 -2.42
C GLN A 255 -13.91 -4.95 -2.28
N LEU A 256 -14.47 -4.43 -1.18
CA LEU A 256 -14.47 -2.99 -0.90
C LEU A 256 -13.05 -2.47 -0.61
N ARG A 257 -12.23 -3.24 0.10
CA ARG A 257 -10.83 -2.91 0.39
C ARG A 257 -9.98 -2.89 -0.88
N GLU A 258 -10.18 -3.86 -1.78
CA GLU A 258 -9.52 -3.89 -3.10
C GLU A 258 -9.88 -2.67 -3.95
N ASP A 259 -11.17 -2.36 -4.06
CA ASP A 259 -11.62 -1.22 -4.88
C ASP A 259 -11.21 0.12 -4.27
N TRP A 260 -11.17 0.23 -2.93
CA TRP A 260 -10.64 1.42 -2.24
C TRP A 260 -9.15 1.58 -2.49
N TRP A 261 -8.36 0.50 -2.38
CA TRP A 261 -6.94 0.55 -2.70
C TRP A 261 -6.74 0.98 -4.15
N TYR A 262 -7.46 0.38 -5.11
CA TYR A 262 -7.42 0.78 -6.52
C TYR A 262 -7.68 2.29 -6.71
N ALA A 263 -8.74 2.83 -6.09
CA ALA A 263 -9.09 4.23 -6.21
C ALA A 263 -8.01 5.18 -5.65
N ASN A 264 -7.25 4.74 -4.65
CA ASN A 264 -6.37 5.61 -3.86
C ASN A 264 -4.87 5.36 -4.07
N ARG A 265 -4.48 4.23 -4.66
CA ARG A 265 -3.09 3.77 -4.79
C ARG A 265 -2.15 4.76 -5.48
N GLN A 266 -2.67 5.62 -6.37
CA GLN A 266 -1.86 6.65 -7.02
C GLN A 266 -1.39 7.74 -6.04
N GLU A 267 -2.27 8.20 -5.14
CA GLU A 267 -1.91 9.18 -4.11
C GLU A 267 -0.95 8.57 -3.08
N ILE A 268 -1.14 7.30 -2.76
CA ILE A 268 -0.26 6.55 -1.85
C ILE A 268 1.13 6.35 -2.49
N TRP A 269 1.19 6.05 -3.80
CA TRP A 269 2.44 6.00 -4.56
C TRP A 269 3.15 7.35 -4.58
N LYS A 270 2.39 8.43 -4.78
CA LYS A 270 2.93 9.79 -4.70
C LYS A 270 3.52 10.07 -3.31
N ALA A 271 2.84 9.65 -2.25
CA ALA A 271 3.31 9.82 -0.87
C ALA A 271 4.63 9.09 -0.58
N ILE A 272 4.76 7.81 -0.94
CA ILE A 272 5.99 7.03 -0.70
C ILE A 272 7.19 7.49 -1.54
N THR A 273 6.95 8.24 -2.61
CA THR A 273 8.00 8.73 -3.54
C THR A 273 8.33 10.21 -3.37
N CYS A 274 7.70 10.94 -2.43
CA CYS A 274 7.81 12.40 -2.31
C CYS A 274 9.24 12.95 -2.31
N ASP A 275 10.14 12.30 -1.57
CA ASP A 275 11.52 12.77 -1.39
C ASP A 275 12.55 12.00 -2.24
N VAL A 276 12.08 11.20 -3.21
CA VAL A 276 12.91 10.34 -4.05
C VAL A 276 13.06 10.99 -5.43
N LYS A 277 14.25 11.57 -5.67
CA LYS A 277 14.61 12.29 -6.90
C LYS A 277 15.49 11.48 -7.85
N SER A 278 15.57 10.16 -7.67
CA SER A 278 16.42 9.26 -8.47
C SER A 278 15.69 7.97 -8.85
N GLY A 279 15.90 7.53 -10.11
CA GLY A 279 15.51 6.21 -10.60
C GLY A 279 14.26 6.16 -11.50
N LYS A 280 14.27 5.23 -12.46
CA LYS A 280 13.13 4.82 -13.28
C LYS A 280 12.63 3.47 -12.74
N TYR A 281 11.32 3.33 -12.46
CA TYR A 281 10.76 2.07 -11.91
C TYR A 281 10.22 1.13 -12.99
N PHE A 282 9.55 1.67 -14.01
CA PHE A 282 9.01 0.91 -15.14
C PHE A 282 9.88 1.05 -16.39
N ARG A 283 9.86 0.02 -17.26
CA ARG A 283 10.35 0.11 -18.65
C ARG A 283 9.75 1.36 -19.31
N ASN A 284 10.53 2.04 -20.16
CA ASN A 284 10.11 3.26 -20.89
C ASN A 284 8.66 3.14 -21.38
N THR A 285 7.72 3.80 -20.70
CA THR A 285 6.38 4.00 -21.23
C THR A 285 6.47 5.20 -22.15
N CYS A 286 6.37 4.96 -23.46
CA CYS A 286 6.19 6.04 -24.43
C CYS A 286 4.78 6.59 -24.26
N VAL A 287 4.60 7.53 -23.34
CA VAL A 287 3.41 8.39 -23.28
C VAL A 287 3.89 9.83 -23.48
N GLY A 288 4.01 10.23 -24.74
CA GLY A 288 4.23 11.62 -25.16
C GLY A 288 5.59 12.21 -24.76
N GLU A 289 6.58 12.06 -25.64
CA GLU A 289 7.78 12.91 -25.82
C GLU A 289 8.63 13.36 -24.61
N ASN A 290 8.43 12.88 -23.39
CA ASN A 290 9.36 13.14 -22.28
C ASN A 290 9.54 11.89 -21.42
N GLU A 291 10.80 11.45 -21.24
CA GLU A 291 11.15 10.43 -20.26
C GLU A 291 10.60 10.84 -18.87
N THR A 292 10.06 9.90 -18.09
CA THR A 292 9.75 10.16 -16.69
C THR A 292 11.07 10.52 -15.98
N GLN A 293 11.25 11.81 -15.70
CA GLN A 293 12.43 12.32 -15.02
C GLN A 293 12.50 11.69 -13.62
N ASN A 294 13.39 10.72 -13.44
CA ASN A 294 14.03 10.31 -12.17
C ASN A 294 13.17 10.33 -10.89
N ASN A 295 11.93 9.83 -10.90
CA ASN A 295 11.04 9.91 -9.72
C ASN A 295 10.35 8.58 -9.40
N CYS A 296 10.92 7.44 -9.80
CA CYS A 296 10.29 6.12 -9.67
C CYS A 296 8.85 6.11 -10.25
N ARG A 297 8.65 6.76 -11.40
CA ARG A 297 7.37 6.84 -12.12
C ARG A 297 7.40 6.05 -13.41
#